data_AF-A0A660R4Z2-F1
#
_entry.id   AF-A0A660R4Z2-F1
#
_cell.length_a   1.000
_cell.length_b   1.000
_cell.length_c   1.000
_cell.angle_alpha   90.00
_cell.angle_beta   90.00
_cell.angle_gamma   90.00
#
_symmetry.space_group_name_H-M   'P 1'
#
loop_
_entity.id
_entity.type
_entity.pdbx_description
1 polymer ?
#
loop_
_entity_poly.entity_id
_entity_poly.type
_entity_poly.pdbx_seq_one_letter_code
_entity_poly.pdbx_strand_id
1 'polypeptide(L)'
;MLGKIYIALIHYPIKGRDGSIISTAVTNLDVHDIARSARTYGIKRYYIVTNLPAQQDIVHKVLNFWKEGFGKRYNPSRGEALKLVRPMWYLEDVLEDIEKEEGERPIMFFTSAKKRLDTITYEEGRKIILETDKPVLILFGTGWGLPDEILRMCDFALDPIRGNWDFNHLSVRAAVAIILDRLIGEKIQKGGMRK
;
A
#
# COMPACT_ATOMS: atom_id res chain seq x y z
N MET A 1 12.21 -11.17 -4.76
CA MET A 1 11.18 -12.24 -4.61
C MET A 1 9.78 -11.66 -4.35
N LEU A 2 8.71 -12.31 -4.84
CA LEU A 2 7.32 -11.80 -4.70
C LEU A 2 6.69 -11.97 -3.31
N GLY A 3 7.25 -12.83 -2.45
CA GLY A 3 6.67 -13.15 -1.14
C GLY A 3 6.89 -12.11 -0.04
N LYS A 4 7.67 -11.06 -0.29
CA LYS A 4 8.05 -10.03 0.70
C LYS A 4 7.65 -8.62 0.25
N ILE A 5 6.51 -8.50 -0.42
CA ILE A 5 5.99 -7.21 -0.86
C ILE A 5 4.89 -6.76 0.10
N TYR A 6 5.01 -5.52 0.54
CA TYR A 6 4.16 -4.83 1.49
C TYR A 6 3.63 -3.56 0.83
N ILE A 7 2.44 -3.13 1.24
CA ILE A 7 1.88 -1.84 0.82
C ILE A 7 1.38 -1.06 2.03
N ALA A 8 1.45 0.27 1.98
CA ALA A 8 0.88 1.15 3.00
C ALA A 8 0.04 2.27 2.38
N LEU A 9 -1.17 2.44 2.89
CA LEU A 9 -2.02 3.59 2.61
C LEU A 9 -1.86 4.63 3.73
N ILE A 10 -1.24 5.74 3.39
CA ILE A 10 -0.86 6.79 4.33
C ILE A 10 -1.99 7.82 4.45
N HIS A 11 -2.49 8.00 5.67
CA HIS A 11 -3.43 9.05 6.04
C HIS A 11 -2.75 10.16 6.85
N TYR A 12 -1.59 9.89 7.42
CA TYR A 12 -0.71 10.86 8.05
C TYR A 12 0.76 10.39 7.96
N PRO A 13 1.73 11.28 7.65
CA PRO A 13 1.54 12.65 7.18
C PRO A 13 1.13 12.72 5.71
N ILE A 14 0.18 13.58 5.36
CA ILE A 14 -0.31 13.80 3.98
C ILE A 14 -0.35 15.28 3.64
N LYS A 15 -0.10 15.63 2.37
CA LYS A 15 -0.23 17.01 1.90
C LYS A 15 -1.71 17.43 1.91
N GLY A 16 -1.96 18.60 2.52
CA GLY A 16 -3.19 19.37 2.38
C GLY A 16 -3.19 20.19 1.08
N ARG A 17 -4.35 20.78 0.77
CA ARG A 17 -4.52 21.61 -0.44
C ARG A 17 -3.57 22.79 -0.49
N ASP A 18 -3.27 23.35 0.67
CA ASP A 18 -2.40 24.50 0.90
C ASP A 18 -0.92 24.11 1.09
N GLY A 19 -0.61 22.81 0.99
CA GLY A 19 0.74 22.28 1.22
C GLY A 19 1.07 22.00 2.69
N SER A 20 0.16 22.26 3.63
CA SER A 20 0.31 21.86 5.03
C SER A 20 0.32 20.34 5.19
N ILE A 21 0.83 19.85 6.32
CA ILE A 21 0.73 18.44 6.69
C ILE A 21 -0.57 18.22 7.48
N ILE A 22 -1.41 17.31 6.98
CA ILE A 22 -2.71 16.99 7.55
C ILE A 22 -2.86 15.49 7.80
N SER A 23 -3.86 15.14 8.61
CA SER A 23 -4.39 13.78 8.74
C SER A 23 -5.69 13.66 7.95
N THR A 24 -5.84 12.62 7.15
CA THR A 24 -7.08 12.33 6.40
C THR A 24 -7.91 11.26 7.11
N ALA A 25 -9.22 11.24 6.84
CA ALA A 25 -10.09 10.16 7.30
C ALA A 25 -9.88 8.90 6.46
N VAL A 26 -9.96 7.73 7.10
CA VAL A 26 -9.89 6.44 6.41
C VAL A 26 -11.24 6.17 5.77
N THR A 27 -11.27 5.99 4.44
CA THR A 27 -12.50 5.57 3.79
C THR A 27 -12.65 4.06 3.91
N ASN A 28 -13.83 3.60 4.38
CA ASN A 28 -14.09 2.18 4.56
C ASN A 28 -13.94 1.38 3.25
N LEU A 29 -14.21 2.02 2.11
CA LEU A 29 -14.06 1.36 0.80
C LEU A 29 -12.59 1.09 0.47
N ASP A 30 -11.66 2.00 0.82
CA ASP A 30 -10.22 1.78 0.60
C ASP A 30 -9.70 0.58 1.40
N VAL A 31 -10.24 0.33 2.60
CA VAL A 31 -9.88 -0.85 3.40
C VAL A 31 -10.21 -2.14 2.66
N HIS A 32 -11.40 -2.22 2.06
CA HIS A 32 -11.87 -3.44 1.39
C HIS A 32 -11.31 -3.62 -0.02
N ASP A 33 -11.27 -2.55 -0.80
CA ASP A 33 -10.90 -2.58 -2.21
C ASP A 33 -9.40 -2.88 -2.36
N ILE A 34 -8.55 -2.12 -1.66
CA ILE A 34 -7.11 -2.32 -1.72
C ILE A 34 -6.73 -3.67 -1.10
N ALA A 35 -7.39 -4.13 -0.04
CA ALA A 35 -7.15 -5.46 0.52
C ALA A 35 -7.41 -6.57 -0.51
N ARG A 36 -8.43 -6.42 -1.37
CA ARG A 36 -8.69 -7.38 -2.45
C ARG A 36 -7.59 -7.35 -3.50
N SER A 37 -7.22 -6.18 -3.99
CA SER A 37 -6.11 -6.03 -4.95
C SER A 37 -4.82 -6.62 -4.38
N ALA A 38 -4.48 -6.29 -3.13
CA ALA A 38 -3.33 -6.81 -2.42
C ALA A 38 -3.37 -8.34 -2.30
N ARG A 39 -4.51 -8.91 -1.92
CA ARG A 39 -4.68 -10.37 -1.81
C ARG A 39 -4.54 -11.09 -3.15
N THR A 40 -5.02 -10.47 -4.23
CA THR A 40 -4.93 -11.00 -5.60
C THR A 40 -3.47 -11.09 -6.06
N TYR A 41 -2.67 -10.05 -5.83
CA TYR A 41 -1.26 -10.01 -6.24
C TYR A 41 -0.28 -10.62 -5.21
N GLY A 42 -0.78 -11.30 -4.17
CA GLY A 42 0.07 -11.99 -3.20
C GLY A 42 0.85 -11.07 -2.24
N ILE A 43 0.34 -9.84 -2.00
CA ILE A 43 0.93 -8.91 -1.03
C ILE A 43 0.86 -9.49 0.38
N LYS A 44 1.99 -9.41 1.10
CA LYS A 44 2.15 -10.00 2.43
C LYS A 44 1.36 -9.24 3.51
N ARG A 45 1.46 -7.91 3.53
CA ARG A 45 0.60 -7.03 4.36
C ARG A 45 0.18 -5.75 3.64
N TYR A 46 -0.99 -5.26 4.05
CA TYR A 46 -1.53 -3.95 3.70
C TYR A 46 -1.68 -3.15 4.98
N TYR A 47 -0.84 -2.14 5.14
CA TYR A 47 -0.89 -1.23 6.27
C TYR A 47 -1.84 -0.06 6.01
N ILE A 48 -2.65 0.28 7.00
CA ILE A 48 -3.42 1.53 7.03
C ILE A 48 -2.79 2.41 8.10
N VAL A 49 -2.15 3.50 7.68
CA VAL A 49 -1.38 4.36 8.59
C VAL A 49 -2.18 5.60 8.91
N THR A 50 -2.62 5.74 10.16
CA THR A 50 -3.40 6.90 10.64
C THR A 50 -3.07 7.22 12.09
N ASN A 51 -2.75 8.48 12.38
CA ASN A 51 -2.50 8.95 13.74
C ASN A 51 -3.80 9.34 14.49
N LEU A 52 -4.96 9.27 13.84
CA LEU A 52 -6.25 9.65 14.43
C LEU A 52 -6.87 8.46 15.21
N PRO A 53 -7.05 8.55 16.55
CA PRO A 53 -7.59 7.45 17.35
C PRO A 53 -8.99 6.99 16.91
N ALA A 54 -9.86 7.92 16.51
CA ALA A 54 -11.20 7.59 16.02
C ALA A 54 -11.15 6.77 14.72
N GLN A 55 -10.17 7.03 13.84
CA GLN A 55 -10.00 6.28 12.59
C GLN A 55 -9.41 4.90 12.88
N GLN A 56 -8.47 4.79 13.83
CA GLN A 56 -7.98 3.49 14.33
C GLN A 56 -9.14 2.61 14.80
N ASP A 57 -10.00 3.14 15.67
CA ASP A 57 -11.17 2.42 16.21
C ASP A 57 -12.13 1.95 15.10
N ILE A 58 -12.44 2.82 14.13
CA ILE A 58 -13.29 2.47 12.99
C ILE A 58 -12.67 1.31 12.19
N VAL A 59 -11.38 1.37 11.86
CA VAL A 59 -10.70 0.31 11.10
C VAL A 59 -10.71 -1.00 11.90
N HIS A 60 -10.39 -0.97 13.19
CA HIS A 60 -10.43 -2.16 14.04
C HIS A 60 -11.84 -2.79 14.10
N LYS A 61 -12.89 -1.99 14.26
CA LYS A 61 -14.28 -2.48 14.23
C LYS A 61 -14.63 -3.16 12.92
N VAL A 62 -14.24 -2.57 11.79
CA VAL A 62 -14.43 -3.17 10.45
C VAL A 62 -13.69 -4.51 10.37
N LEU A 63 -12.42 -4.56 10.78
CA LEU A 63 -11.62 -5.78 10.71
C LEU A 63 -12.21 -6.89 11.60
N ASN A 64 -12.58 -6.59 12.83
CA ASN A 64 -13.13 -7.56 13.77
C ASN A 64 -14.46 -8.13 13.25
N PHE A 65 -15.34 -7.29 12.70
CA PHE A 65 -16.61 -7.73 12.13
C PHE A 65 -16.44 -8.76 11.00
N TRP A 66 -15.45 -8.56 10.12
CA TRP A 66 -15.23 -9.45 8.97
C TRP A 66 -14.28 -10.62 9.25
N LYS A 67 -13.39 -10.52 10.24
CA LYS A 67 -12.45 -11.59 10.63
C LYS A 67 -13.05 -12.60 11.61
N GLU A 68 -13.89 -12.15 12.53
CA GLU A 68 -14.37 -12.94 13.67
C GLU A 68 -15.90 -12.99 13.78
N GLY A 69 -16.59 -12.00 13.21
CA GLY A 69 -18.05 -11.88 13.30
C GLY A 69 -18.85 -12.62 12.22
N PHE A 70 -20.14 -12.26 12.12
CA PHE A 70 -21.08 -12.77 11.11
C PHE A 70 -20.55 -12.61 9.67
N GLY A 71 -19.79 -11.53 9.41
CA GLY A 71 -19.20 -11.24 8.10
C GLY A 71 -18.33 -12.37 7.53
N LYS A 72 -17.61 -13.12 8.38
CA LYS A 72 -16.80 -14.28 7.96
C LYS A 72 -17.67 -15.42 7.40
N ARG A 73 -18.81 -15.68 8.05
CA ARG A 73 -19.77 -16.73 7.63
C ARG A 73 -20.55 -16.31 6.39
N TYR A 74 -20.84 -15.02 6.25
CA TYR A 74 -21.62 -14.48 5.14
C TYR A 74 -20.80 -14.30 3.85
N ASN A 75 -19.55 -13.81 3.95
CA ASN A 75 -18.68 -13.67 2.78
C ASN A 75 -17.21 -14.03 3.11
N PRO A 76 -16.85 -15.32 2.99
CA PRO A 76 -15.51 -15.80 3.31
C PRO A 76 -14.40 -15.12 2.50
N SER A 77 -14.66 -14.78 1.23
CA SER A 77 -13.68 -14.12 0.35
C SER A 77 -13.28 -12.72 0.86
N ARG A 78 -14.24 -11.99 1.45
CA ARG A 78 -13.99 -10.66 2.02
C ARG A 78 -13.18 -10.76 3.31
N GLY A 79 -13.49 -11.74 4.16
CA GLY A 79 -12.70 -12.01 5.37
C GLY A 79 -11.26 -12.40 5.05
N GLU A 80 -11.04 -13.22 4.02
CA GLU A 80 -9.71 -13.64 3.57
C GLU A 80 -8.83 -12.47 3.14
N ALA A 81 -9.34 -11.58 2.28
CA ALA A 81 -8.60 -10.38 1.87
C ALA A 81 -8.26 -9.47 3.06
N LEU A 82 -9.14 -9.35 4.06
CA LEU A 82 -8.89 -8.46 5.20
C LEU A 82 -7.85 -9.01 6.18
N LYS A 83 -7.46 -10.29 6.11
CA LYS A 83 -6.42 -10.87 6.98
C LYS A 83 -5.08 -10.16 6.85
N LEU A 84 -4.76 -9.66 5.66
CA LEU A 84 -3.51 -8.95 5.39
C LEU A 84 -3.54 -7.49 5.86
N VAL A 85 -4.71 -6.94 6.22
CA VAL A 85 -4.85 -5.56 6.68
C VAL A 85 -4.39 -5.41 8.13
N ARG A 86 -3.52 -4.42 8.37
CA ARG A 86 -3.02 -4.05 9.70
C ARG A 86 -3.00 -2.53 9.88
N PRO A 87 -3.81 -1.97 10.79
CA PRO A 87 -3.73 -0.55 11.09
C PRO A 87 -2.49 -0.24 11.94
N MET A 88 -1.81 0.88 11.64
CA MET A 88 -0.60 1.37 12.33
C MET A 88 -0.72 2.87 12.56
N TRP A 89 -0.04 3.42 13.56
CA TRP A 89 -0.17 4.84 13.89
C TRP A 89 0.67 5.71 12.96
N TYR A 90 1.91 5.30 12.72
CA TYR A 90 2.89 6.04 11.94
C TYR A 90 3.61 5.16 10.91
N LEU A 91 4.30 5.80 9.96
CA LEU A 91 5.10 5.08 8.96
C LEU A 91 6.26 4.35 9.63
N GLU A 92 6.84 4.94 10.68
CA GLU A 92 7.92 4.36 11.48
C GLU A 92 7.50 3.01 12.08
N ASP A 93 6.27 2.91 12.61
CA ASP A 93 5.73 1.65 13.13
C ASP A 93 5.67 0.57 12.04
N VAL A 94 5.34 0.96 10.81
CA VAL A 94 5.33 0.04 9.66
C VAL A 94 6.73 -0.47 9.37
N LEU A 95 7.74 0.42 9.38
CA LEU A 95 9.12 0.03 9.14
C LEU A 95 9.64 -0.90 10.23
N GLU A 96 9.34 -0.62 11.49
CA GLU A 96 9.69 -1.49 12.60
C GLU A 96 8.99 -2.85 12.53
N ASP A 97 7.73 -2.89 12.11
CA ASP A 97 6.98 -4.15 11.99
C ASP A 97 7.56 -5.04 10.89
N ILE A 98 7.91 -4.45 9.74
CA ILE A 98 8.56 -5.17 8.65
C ILE A 98 9.94 -5.66 9.09
N GLU A 99 10.74 -4.81 9.75
CA GLU A 99 12.07 -5.19 10.24
C GLU A 99 12.01 -6.33 11.27
N LYS A 100 11.02 -6.31 12.18
CA LYS A 100 10.76 -7.40 13.13
C LYS A 100 10.34 -8.70 12.42
N GLU A 101 9.57 -8.61 11.33
CA GLU A 101 9.08 -9.79 10.60
C GLU A 101 10.11 -10.38 9.62
N GLU A 102 10.97 -9.54 9.03
CA GLU A 102 11.87 -9.92 7.94
C GLU A 102 13.35 -9.91 8.34
N GLY A 103 13.69 -9.34 9.50
CA GLY A 103 15.06 -9.20 9.99
C GLY A 103 15.85 -8.04 9.39
N GLU A 104 15.24 -7.26 8.49
CA GLU A 104 15.85 -6.08 7.86
C GLU A 104 14.80 -5.06 7.40
N ARG A 105 15.19 -3.79 7.24
CA ARG A 105 14.31 -2.72 6.76
C ARG A 105 13.97 -2.86 5.27
N PRO A 106 12.76 -2.45 4.85
CA PRO A 106 12.35 -2.58 3.45
C PRO A 106 12.98 -1.54 2.53
N ILE A 107 13.12 -1.92 1.26
CA ILE A 107 13.28 -0.98 0.16
C ILE A 107 11.92 -0.28 -0.05
N MET A 108 11.92 1.05 -0.02
CA MET A 108 10.71 1.85 -0.08
C MET A 108 10.48 2.49 -1.45
N PHE A 109 9.26 2.32 -1.97
CA PHE A 109 8.82 2.83 -3.25
C PHE A 109 7.78 3.94 -3.04
N PHE A 110 8.14 5.15 -3.46
CA PHE A 110 7.25 6.30 -3.47
C PHE A 110 6.36 6.29 -4.71
N THR A 111 5.09 6.69 -4.55
CA THR A 111 4.13 6.80 -5.67
C THR A 111 3.52 8.19 -5.74
N SER A 112 3.29 8.70 -6.95
CA SER A 112 2.62 9.98 -7.18
C SER A 112 2.05 10.06 -8.59
N ALA A 113 0.96 10.81 -8.77
CA ALA A 113 0.49 11.23 -10.08
C ALA A 113 1.35 12.38 -10.67
N LYS A 114 2.03 13.14 -9.82
CA LYS A 114 2.88 14.26 -10.25
C LYS A 114 4.19 13.71 -10.80
N LYS A 115 4.54 14.13 -12.03
CA LYS A 115 5.85 13.86 -12.62
C LYS A 115 6.96 14.49 -11.78
N ARG A 116 8.02 13.73 -11.56
CA ARG A 116 9.19 14.14 -10.79
C ARG A 116 10.45 13.81 -11.59
N LEU A 117 11.55 14.46 -11.24
CA LEU A 117 12.87 14.05 -11.68
C LEU A 117 13.28 12.79 -10.90
N ASP A 118 14.20 12.01 -11.46
CA ASP A 118 14.80 10.84 -10.81
C ASP A 118 13.79 9.75 -10.40
N THR A 119 12.76 9.56 -11.23
CA THR A 119 11.86 8.41 -11.13
C THR A 119 12.42 7.20 -11.86
N ILE A 120 12.05 6.01 -11.40
CA ILE A 120 12.28 4.75 -12.11
C ILE A 120 11.01 4.33 -12.85
N THR A 121 11.21 3.68 -13.99
CA THR A 121 10.14 3.05 -14.75
C THR A 121 9.55 1.85 -13.99
N TYR A 122 8.34 1.43 -14.40
CA TYR A 122 7.74 0.21 -13.86
C TYR A 122 8.54 -1.06 -14.21
N GLU A 123 9.28 -1.05 -15.31
CA GLU A 123 10.15 -2.17 -15.69
C GLU A 123 11.35 -2.29 -14.74
N GLU A 124 12.01 -1.17 -14.44
CA GLU A 124 13.09 -1.12 -13.44
C GLU A 124 12.59 -1.48 -12.05
N GLY A 125 11.44 -0.94 -11.63
CA GLY A 125 10.81 -1.28 -10.35
C GLY A 125 10.49 -2.76 -10.23
N ARG A 126 9.94 -3.37 -11.30
CA ARG A 126 9.71 -4.81 -11.37
C ARG A 126 11.01 -5.59 -11.27
N LYS A 127 12.08 -5.17 -11.96
CA LYS A 127 13.38 -5.81 -11.91
C LYS A 127 13.93 -5.83 -10.48
N ILE A 128 13.89 -4.69 -9.79
CA ILE A 128 14.29 -4.56 -8.38
C ILE A 128 13.53 -5.57 -7.51
N ILE A 129 12.20 -5.61 -7.62
CA ILE A 129 11.35 -6.54 -6.83
C ILE A 129 11.70 -8.01 -7.09
N LEU A 130 12.07 -8.36 -8.31
CA LEU A 130 12.37 -9.74 -8.68
C LEU A 130 13.76 -10.17 -8.21
N GLU A 131 14.75 -9.27 -8.29
CA GLU A 131 16.16 -9.55 -8.01
C GLU A 131 16.54 -9.36 -6.53
N THR A 132 15.78 -8.55 -5.77
CA THR A 132 16.07 -8.31 -4.35
C THR A 132 15.60 -9.45 -3.44
N ASP A 133 16.38 -9.71 -2.39
CA ASP A 133 16.00 -10.53 -1.24
C ASP A 133 15.38 -9.71 -0.09
N LYS A 134 15.52 -8.38 -0.16
CA LYS A 134 14.97 -7.44 0.83
C LYS A 134 13.46 -7.35 0.74
N PRO A 135 12.76 -7.06 1.86
CA PRO A 135 11.36 -6.70 1.79
C PRO A 135 11.18 -5.40 0.99
N VAL A 136 10.05 -5.27 0.32
CA VAL A 136 9.70 -4.07 -0.47
C VAL A 136 8.41 -3.48 0.10
N LEU A 137 8.41 -2.17 0.35
CA LEU A 137 7.25 -1.42 0.82
C LEU A 137 6.85 -0.36 -0.20
N ILE A 138 5.63 -0.45 -0.74
CA ILE A 138 5.09 0.53 -1.68
C ILE A 138 4.14 1.47 -0.94
N LEU A 139 4.39 2.77 -1.03
CA LEU A 139 3.65 3.80 -0.31
C LEU A 139 2.63 4.48 -1.21
N PHE A 140 1.39 4.58 -0.72
CA PHE A 140 0.28 5.26 -1.40
C PHE A 140 -0.27 6.37 -0.52
N GLY A 141 -0.43 7.56 -1.10
CA GLY A 141 -0.97 8.72 -0.39
C GLY A 141 -2.49 8.87 -0.54
N THR A 142 -3.11 9.48 0.46
CA THR A 142 -4.47 10.02 0.39
C THR A 142 -4.42 11.55 0.23
N GLY A 143 -5.57 12.25 0.33
CA GLY A 143 -5.62 13.72 0.26
C GLY A 143 -5.01 14.28 -1.02
N TRP A 144 -4.05 15.21 -0.90
CA TRP A 144 -3.28 15.76 -2.04
C TRP A 144 -1.96 15.02 -2.31
N GLY A 145 -1.79 13.84 -1.73
CA GLY A 145 -0.65 12.95 -1.94
C GLY A 145 0.40 12.99 -0.83
N LEU A 146 1.42 12.14 -1.00
CA LEU A 146 2.50 11.99 -0.02
C LEU A 146 3.39 13.26 0.06
N PRO A 147 3.82 13.66 1.27
CA PRO A 147 4.73 14.77 1.49
C PRO A 147 6.15 14.49 0.96
N ASP A 148 6.91 15.55 0.72
CA ASP A 148 8.30 15.42 0.25
C ASP A 148 9.23 14.88 1.36
N GLU A 149 8.80 14.93 2.62
CA GLU A 149 9.46 14.25 3.74
C GLU A 149 9.48 12.73 3.54
N ILE A 150 8.34 12.13 3.17
CA ILE A 150 8.27 10.70 2.83
C ILE A 150 9.10 10.41 1.58
N LEU A 151 9.07 11.28 0.57
CA LEU A 151 9.89 11.09 -0.64
C LEU A 151 11.37 10.97 -0.31
N ARG A 152 11.89 11.81 0.60
CA ARG A 152 13.32 11.77 1.01
C ARG A 152 13.71 10.50 1.77
N MET A 153 12.74 9.79 2.32
CA MET A 153 12.98 8.52 3.00
C MET A 153 13.02 7.35 2.01
N CYS A 154 12.36 7.47 0.86
CA CYS A 154 12.23 6.38 -0.11
C CYS A 154 13.49 6.16 -0.94
N ASP A 155 13.81 4.89 -1.18
CA ASP A 155 14.92 4.49 -2.06
C ASP A 155 14.61 4.79 -3.53
N PHE A 156 13.34 4.64 -3.93
CA PHE A 156 12.90 4.84 -5.31
C PHE A 156 11.57 5.59 -5.37
N ALA A 157 11.38 6.37 -6.45
CA ALA A 157 10.09 6.92 -6.83
C ALA A 157 9.66 6.32 -8.17
N LEU A 158 8.45 5.77 -8.24
CA LEU A 158 7.93 5.22 -9.49
C LEU A 158 7.44 6.33 -10.42
N ASP A 159 7.56 6.09 -11.73
CA ASP A 159 6.92 6.91 -12.74
C ASP A 159 5.40 7.04 -12.47
N PRO A 160 4.83 8.24 -12.64
CA PRO A 160 3.38 8.42 -12.59
C PRO A 160 2.69 7.53 -13.63
N ILE A 161 1.59 6.88 -13.22
CA ILE A 161 0.68 6.24 -14.18
C ILE A 161 0.23 7.31 -15.17
N ARG A 162 0.41 7.04 -16.47
CA ARG A 162 0.01 7.96 -17.56
C ARG A 162 0.57 9.39 -17.38
N GLY A 163 1.79 9.55 -16.88
CA GLY A 163 2.38 10.88 -16.61
C GLY A 163 2.62 11.81 -17.80
N ASN A 164 2.50 11.32 -19.04
CA ASN A 164 2.57 12.12 -20.26
C ASN A 164 1.18 12.39 -20.86
N TRP A 165 0.11 12.10 -20.12
CA TRP A 165 -1.27 12.33 -20.54
C TRP A 165 -1.84 13.59 -19.87
N ASP A 166 -2.96 14.11 -20.40
CA ASP A 166 -3.60 15.34 -19.91
C ASP A 166 -4.26 15.19 -18.53
N PHE A 167 -4.68 13.97 -18.16
CA PHE A 167 -5.31 13.65 -16.88
C PHE A 167 -4.83 12.30 -16.32
N ASN A 168 -4.29 12.30 -15.11
CA ASN A 168 -3.86 11.08 -14.42
C ASN A 168 -4.14 11.07 -12.90
N HIS A 169 -5.08 11.90 -12.44
CA HIS A 169 -5.50 11.97 -11.04
C HIS A 169 -6.45 10.81 -10.67
N LEU A 170 -5.89 9.60 -10.62
CA LEU A 170 -6.61 8.39 -10.26
C LEU A 170 -7.01 8.39 -8.78
N SER A 171 -8.12 7.72 -8.47
CA SER A 171 -8.36 7.30 -7.08
C SER A 171 -7.24 6.39 -6.61
N VAL A 172 -6.93 6.42 -5.30
CA VAL A 172 -5.85 5.59 -4.75
C VAL A 172 -6.09 4.10 -4.97
N ARG A 173 -7.34 3.64 -4.94
CA ARG A 173 -7.73 2.25 -5.25
C ARG A 173 -7.29 1.84 -6.66
N ALA A 174 -7.62 2.66 -7.66
CA ALA A 174 -7.23 2.43 -9.04
C ALA A 174 -5.71 2.51 -9.24
N ALA A 175 -5.06 3.48 -8.58
CA ALA A 175 -3.60 3.61 -8.62
C ALA A 175 -2.91 2.35 -8.05
N VAL A 176 -3.37 1.85 -6.90
CA VAL A 176 -2.86 0.62 -6.29
C VAL A 176 -3.02 -0.56 -7.24
N ALA A 177 -4.22 -0.79 -7.78
CA ALA A 177 -4.47 -1.91 -8.68
C ALA A 177 -3.53 -1.88 -9.90
N ILE A 178 -3.39 -0.73 -10.55
CA ILE A 178 -2.53 -0.58 -11.73
C ILE A 178 -1.03 -0.70 -11.36
N ILE A 179 -0.60 -0.13 -10.24
CA ILE A 179 0.80 -0.20 -9.80
C ILE A 179 1.17 -1.65 -9.46
N LEU A 180 0.31 -2.37 -8.74
CA LEU A 180 0.53 -3.78 -8.44
C LEU A 180 0.58 -4.62 -9.72
N ASP A 181 -0.34 -4.39 -10.66
CA ASP A 181 -0.33 -5.08 -11.95
C ASP A 181 0.95 -4.81 -12.75
N ARG A 182 1.39 -3.56 -12.80
CA ARG A 182 2.63 -3.19 -13.49
C ARG A 182 3.87 -3.74 -12.81
N LEU A 183 3.92 -3.86 -11.49
CA LEU A 183 5.10 -4.36 -10.79
C LEU A 183 5.14 -5.88 -10.73
N ILE A 184 4.00 -6.55 -10.58
CA ILE A 184 3.89 -7.99 -10.32
C ILE A 184 3.36 -8.73 -11.55
N GLY A 185 2.24 -8.27 -12.11
CA GLY A 185 1.54 -8.91 -13.23
C GLY A 185 1.09 -10.33 -12.91
N GLU A 186 1.08 -11.21 -13.93
CA GLU A 186 0.70 -12.62 -13.83
C GLU A 186 1.78 -13.52 -13.19
N LYS A 187 2.82 -12.94 -12.58
CA LYS A 187 3.89 -13.72 -11.96
C LYS A 187 3.38 -14.31 -10.65
N ILE A 188 3.29 -15.63 -10.58
CA ILE A 188 2.87 -16.36 -9.38
C ILE A 188 4.10 -16.78 -8.58
N GLN A 189 4.06 -16.59 -7.25
CA GLN A 189 5.05 -17.16 -6.35
C GLN A 189 4.99 -18.70 -6.44
N LYS A 190 6.08 -19.35 -6.86
CA LYS A 190 6.19 -20.82 -6.85
C LYS A 190 5.96 -21.32 -5.41
N GLY A 191 4.75 -21.82 -5.12
CA GLY A 191 4.32 -22.22 -3.78
C GLY A 191 2.85 -21.89 -3.46
N GLY A 192 2.23 -20.97 -4.20
CA GLY A 192 0.78 -20.75 -4.12
C GLY A 192 0.04 -21.91 -4.79
N MET A 193 -0.63 -22.75 -3.99
CA MET A 193 -1.42 -23.89 -4.46
C MET A 193 -2.26 -23.50 -5.68
N ARG A 194 -2.00 -24.14 -6.82
CA ARG A 194 -3.02 -24.32 -7.85
C ARG A 194 -4.18 -25.04 -7.18
N LYS A 195 -5.33 -24.39 -7.08
CA LYS A 195 -6.58 -25.14 -6.96
C LYS A 195 -6.93 -25.73 -8.31
#